data_AF-A0A4U6LQ56-F1
#
_entry.id   AF-A0A4U6LQ56-F1
#
_cell.length_a   1.000
_cell.length_b   1.000
_cell.length_c   1.000
_cell.angle_alpha   90.00
_cell.angle_beta   90.00
_cell.angle_gamma   90.00
#
_symmetry.space_group_name_H-M   'P 1'
#
loop_
_entity.id
_entity.type
_entity.pdbx_description
1 polymer ?
#
loop_
_entity_poly.entity_id
_entity_poly.type
_entity_poly.pdbx_seq_one_letter_code
_entity_poly.pdbx_strand_id
1 'polypeptide(L)'
;LWTLMRPNAVSGDLQSQMVSKALKRIPTIGEATARKLKTTFGDEFLASMLGDNLYEFINLMDGNGEMVFSDRQASRMERAMGNMEFGFGEGNYQASEFIKKHLPKNTFDLMVIDESHEYKGGASAQGQAMGVLASQVRKILLLTGTLMGGYADDIFFLLFRVLTKRMLEEGYRPGRNGSLNAAAMQFMRDHGVLKEILSESTDAHKTAKGKRTTTRVSKAPGFGPKGVLRCLLPYTVFLKLKDLGSGVLPPYQEEFREVEMAPVQ
;
A
#
# COMPACT_ATOMS: atom_id res chain seq x y z
N LEU A 1 4.47 0.97 28.22
CA LEU A 1 3.90 1.77 27.11
C LEU A 1 3.90 3.29 27.39
N TRP A 2 4.73 3.79 28.33
CA TRP A 2 4.86 5.23 28.62
C TRP A 2 5.48 6.04 27.47
N THR A 3 6.19 5.37 26.56
CA THR A 3 6.81 5.93 25.35
C THR A 3 5.84 6.20 24.20
N LEU A 4 4.59 5.72 24.27
CA LEU A 4 3.51 6.08 23.34
C LEU A 4 2.59 7.18 23.90
N MET A 5 2.86 7.68 25.11
CA MET A 5 2.11 8.80 25.64
C MET A 5 2.48 10.07 24.89
N ARG A 6 1.46 10.78 24.41
CA ARG A 6 1.59 12.14 23.86
C ARG A 6 2.27 13.01 24.92
N PRO A 7 3.45 13.60 24.64
CA PRO A 7 3.86 14.77 25.39
C PRO A 7 2.78 15.82 25.12
N ASN A 8 2.21 16.41 26.18
CA ASN A 8 1.36 17.59 26.05
C ASN A 8 2.02 18.57 25.10
N ALA A 9 1.26 19.06 24.11
CA ALA A 9 1.59 20.07 23.10
C ALA A 9 3.08 20.43 23.07
N VAL A 10 3.81 19.83 22.12
CA VAL A 10 5.16 20.27 21.78
C VAL A 10 5.11 21.79 21.61
N SER A 11 5.89 22.54 22.40
CA SER A 11 5.93 23.99 22.29
C SER A 11 6.19 24.37 20.83
N GLY A 12 5.50 25.38 20.29
CA GLY A 12 5.57 25.70 18.84
C GLY A 12 6.99 25.92 18.32
N ASP A 13 7.92 26.35 19.20
CA ASP A 13 9.34 26.47 18.89
C ASP A 13 10.03 25.10 18.67
N LEU A 14 9.69 24.07 19.45
CA LEU A 14 10.25 22.73 19.30
C LEU A 14 9.75 22.04 18.01
N GLN A 15 8.48 22.19 17.64
CA GLN A 15 7.94 21.66 16.38
C GLN A 15 8.62 22.33 15.17
N SER A 16 8.75 23.65 15.20
CA SER A 16 9.45 24.46 14.21
C SER A 16 10.91 24.01 14.00
N GLN A 17 11.62 23.69 15.09
CA GLN A 17 12.99 23.18 15.03
C GLN A 17 13.06 21.75 14.48
N MET A 18 12.10 20.89 14.82
CA MET A 18 12.03 19.51 14.30
C MET A 18 11.72 19.47 12.80
N VAL A 19 10.74 20.25 12.34
CA VAL A 19 10.41 20.44 10.92
C VAL A 19 11.66 20.90 10.15
N SER A 20 12.35 21.91 10.65
CA SER A 20 13.60 22.41 10.04
C SER A 20 14.68 21.34 9.96
N LYS A 21 14.91 20.58 11.05
CA LYS A 21 15.94 19.53 11.11
C LYS A 21 15.67 18.39 10.14
N ALA A 22 14.41 18.02 9.95
CA ALA A 22 14.05 16.94 9.06
C ALA A 22 13.97 17.37 7.59
N LEU A 23 13.50 18.58 7.29
CA LEU A 23 13.61 19.16 5.96
C LEU A 23 15.07 19.14 5.49
N LYS A 24 16.01 19.56 6.36
CA LYS A 24 17.47 19.51 6.08
C LYS A 24 18.04 18.10 5.94
N ARG A 25 17.33 17.06 6.38
CA ARG A 25 17.73 15.66 6.18
C ARG A 25 17.38 15.16 4.77
N ILE A 26 16.38 15.75 4.13
CA ILE A 26 15.99 15.39 2.77
C ILE A 26 17.08 15.90 1.81
N PRO A 27 17.67 15.04 0.97
CA PRO A 27 18.67 15.48 0.01
C PRO A 27 18.07 16.51 -0.94
N THR A 28 18.88 17.49 -1.33
CA THR A 28 18.52 18.68 -2.14
C THR A 28 17.77 19.79 -1.40
N ILE A 29 17.37 19.59 -0.12
CA ILE A 29 16.84 20.67 0.72
C ILE A 29 17.96 21.23 1.61
N GLY A 30 18.42 22.43 1.27
CA GLY A 30 19.33 23.21 2.10
C GLY A 30 18.60 24.12 3.09
N GLU A 31 19.36 24.89 3.86
CA GLU A 31 18.82 25.80 4.86
C GLU A 31 17.92 26.90 4.29
N ALA A 32 18.30 27.48 3.15
CA ALA A 32 17.49 28.50 2.48
C ALA A 32 16.16 27.93 1.97
N THR A 33 16.19 26.74 1.38
CA THR A 33 14.98 26.05 0.88
C THR A 33 14.06 25.65 2.03
N ALA A 34 14.61 25.12 3.13
CA ALA A 34 13.83 24.78 4.31
C ALA A 34 13.13 26.01 4.90
N ARG A 35 13.81 27.16 4.99
CA ARG A 35 13.18 28.41 5.43
C ARG A 35 12.06 28.84 4.49
N LYS A 36 12.30 28.81 3.17
CA LYS A 36 11.28 29.17 2.17
C LYS A 36 10.02 28.30 2.31
N LEU A 37 10.19 26.98 2.42
CA LEU A 37 9.08 26.05 2.60
C LEU A 37 8.28 26.36 3.87
N LYS A 38 8.96 26.57 5.00
CA LYS A 38 8.31 26.93 6.27
C LYS A 38 7.52 28.22 6.16
N THR A 39 8.07 29.25 5.50
CA THR A 39 7.39 30.53 5.31
C THR A 39 6.17 30.41 4.38
N THR A 40 6.24 29.55 3.35
CA THR A 40 5.17 29.42 2.35
C THR A 40 4.02 28.53 2.85
N PHE A 41 4.33 27.43 3.54
CA PHE A 41 3.35 26.38 3.85
C PHE A 41 3.03 26.25 5.35
N GLY A 42 3.86 26.81 6.23
CA GLY A 42 3.71 26.70 7.68
C GLY A 42 4.24 25.38 8.25
N ASP A 43 4.59 25.42 9.53
CA ASP A 43 5.30 24.32 10.20
C ASP A 43 4.39 23.12 10.48
N GLU A 44 3.13 23.37 10.84
CA GLU A 44 2.13 22.34 11.13
C GLU A 44 1.75 21.52 9.89
N PHE A 45 1.51 22.21 8.76
CA PHE A 45 1.20 21.56 7.49
C PHE A 45 2.37 20.71 6.99
N LEU A 46 3.59 21.23 7.05
CA LEU A 46 4.79 20.47 6.66
C LEU A 46 5.05 19.29 7.59
N ALA A 47 4.77 19.42 8.90
CA ALA A 47 4.87 18.32 9.84
C ALA A 47 3.89 17.19 9.50
N SER A 48 2.63 17.53 9.19
CA SER A 48 1.60 16.55 8.81
C SER A 48 1.97 15.77 7.54
N MET A 49 2.43 16.45 6.48
CA MET A 49 2.82 15.79 5.23
C MET A 49 4.06 14.90 5.39
N LEU A 50 5.03 15.33 6.19
CA LEU A 50 6.23 14.54 6.43
C LEU A 50 6.00 13.39 7.42
N GLY A 51 4.92 13.42 8.20
CA GLY A 51 4.51 12.37 9.13
C GLY A 51 3.61 11.31 8.50
N ASP A 52 2.62 11.72 7.71
CA ASP A 52 1.52 10.84 7.29
C ASP A 52 1.62 10.39 5.82
N ASN A 53 2.10 11.25 4.91
CA ASN A 53 2.16 10.91 3.48
C ASN A 53 3.33 11.57 2.74
N LEU A 54 4.51 10.93 2.81
CA LEU A 54 5.75 11.41 2.17
C LEU A 54 5.64 11.60 0.65
N TYR A 55 4.71 10.89 -0.02
CA TYR A 55 4.48 11.07 -1.46
C TYR A 55 3.78 12.37 -1.80
N GLU A 56 2.94 12.91 -0.90
CA GLU A 56 2.33 14.23 -1.08
C GLU A 56 3.35 15.34 -0.97
N PHE A 57 4.33 15.20 -0.06
CA PHE A 57 5.40 16.19 0.07
C PHE A 57 6.25 16.30 -1.21
N ILE A 58 6.55 15.18 -1.87
CA ILE A 58 7.32 15.20 -3.14
C ILE A 58 6.52 15.90 -4.26
N ASN A 59 5.20 15.79 -4.22
CA ASN A 59 4.28 16.39 -5.19
C ASN A 59 3.67 17.71 -4.70
N LEU A 60 4.35 18.40 -3.78
CA LEU A 60 3.88 19.65 -3.22
C LEU A 60 3.73 20.71 -4.32
N MET A 61 2.56 21.33 -4.40
CA MET A 61 2.27 22.44 -5.30
C MET A 61 2.24 23.75 -4.52
N ASP A 62 2.66 24.84 -5.16
CA ASP A 62 2.53 26.19 -4.62
C ASP A 62 1.12 26.75 -4.85
N GLY A 63 0.87 27.98 -4.37
CA GLY A 63 -0.44 28.64 -4.50
C GLY A 63 -0.87 28.93 -5.95
N ASN A 64 0.02 28.74 -6.93
CA ASN A 64 -0.28 28.90 -8.36
C ASN A 64 -0.51 27.55 -9.05
N GLY A 65 -0.44 26.43 -8.31
CA GLY A 65 -0.56 25.08 -8.86
C GLY A 65 0.71 24.58 -9.55
N GLU A 66 1.85 25.26 -9.35
CA GLU A 66 3.14 24.80 -9.88
C GLU A 66 3.85 23.88 -8.87
N MET A 67 4.57 22.88 -9.39
CA MET A 67 5.32 21.95 -8.54
C MET A 67 6.49 22.67 -7.86
N VAL A 68 6.55 22.58 -6.54
CA VAL A 68 7.59 23.19 -5.71
C VAL A 68 8.96 22.55 -5.97
N PHE A 69 8.97 21.28 -6.35
CA PHE A 69 10.18 20.52 -6.66
C PHE A 69 10.20 20.12 -8.14
N SER A 70 11.37 20.27 -8.78
CA SER A 70 11.56 19.77 -10.14
C SER A 70 11.57 18.24 -10.19
N ASP A 71 11.22 17.64 -11.33
CA ASP A 71 11.22 16.17 -11.52
C ASP A 71 12.53 15.50 -11.08
N ARG A 72 13.67 16.16 -11.34
CA ARG A 72 15.00 15.66 -10.94
C ARG A 72 15.20 15.71 -9.42
N GLN A 73 14.70 16.75 -8.75
CA GLN A 73 14.75 16.83 -7.28
C GLN A 73 13.80 15.81 -6.67
N ALA A 74 12.56 15.74 -7.15
CA ALA A 74 11.55 14.78 -6.72
C ALA A 74 12.06 13.33 -6.80
N SER A 75 12.64 12.91 -7.92
CA SER A 75 13.18 11.55 -8.08
C SER A 75 14.36 11.25 -7.12
N ARG A 76 15.20 12.25 -6.82
CA ARG A 76 16.31 12.09 -5.85
C ARG A 76 15.80 12.02 -4.42
N MET A 77 14.79 12.83 -4.09
CA MET A 77 14.11 12.81 -2.81
C MET A 77 13.43 11.47 -2.60
N GLU A 78 12.64 10.99 -3.56
CA GLU A 78 11.96 9.68 -3.52
C GLU A 78 12.95 8.54 -3.24
N ARG A 79 14.08 8.51 -3.96
CA ARG A 79 15.11 7.48 -3.80
C ARG A 79 15.78 7.49 -2.43
N ALA A 80 15.98 8.67 -1.85
CA ALA A 80 16.58 8.79 -0.52
C ALA A 80 15.57 8.51 0.58
N MET A 81 14.33 8.99 0.42
CA MET A 81 13.26 8.88 1.40
C MET A 81 12.71 7.46 1.51
N GLY A 82 12.84 6.61 0.47
CA GLY A 82 12.58 5.18 0.58
C GLY A 82 13.44 4.44 1.63
N ASN A 83 14.55 5.03 2.08
CA ASN A 83 15.42 4.50 3.14
C ASN A 83 15.43 5.35 4.41
N MET A 84 14.71 6.48 4.46
CA MET A 84 14.72 7.41 5.59
C MET A 84 13.41 7.34 6.37
N GLU A 85 13.50 6.93 7.64
CA GLU A 85 12.39 6.99 8.59
C GLU A 85 12.36 8.41 9.22
N PHE A 86 11.31 9.18 8.96
CA PHE A 86 11.06 10.45 9.63
C PHE A 86 10.20 10.22 10.88
N GLY A 87 10.67 10.69 12.02
CA GLY A 87 9.91 10.74 13.27
C GLY A 87 9.87 12.17 13.76
N PHE A 88 8.80 12.90 13.45
CA PHE A 88 8.54 14.19 14.04
C PHE A 88 7.92 13.99 15.42
N GLY A 89 8.29 14.85 16.37
CA GLY A 89 7.92 14.74 17.78
C GLY A 89 6.45 14.95 18.07
N GLU A 90 5.61 15.01 17.04
CA GLU A 90 4.16 14.93 17.18
C GLU A 90 3.71 13.47 17.11
N GLY A 91 4.07 12.65 18.10
CA GLY A 91 3.29 11.47 18.53
C GLY A 91 2.85 10.39 17.53
N ASN A 92 3.10 10.50 16.22
CA ASN A 92 2.71 9.55 15.18
C ASN A 92 3.84 8.54 14.99
N TYR A 93 4.32 8.00 16.11
CA TYR A 93 5.20 6.85 16.03
C TYR A 93 4.33 5.63 15.76
N GLN A 94 4.40 5.14 14.53
CA GLN A 94 3.66 3.94 14.13
C GLN A 94 3.98 2.82 15.14
N ALA A 95 2.97 2.28 15.80
CA ALA A 95 3.17 1.28 16.85
C ALA A 95 3.98 0.07 16.35
N SER A 96 3.85 -0.27 15.07
CA SER A 96 4.66 -1.30 14.40
C SER A 96 6.15 -0.96 14.37
N GLU A 97 6.52 0.28 14.10
CA GLU A 97 7.91 0.75 14.15
C GLU A 97 8.45 0.76 15.58
N PHE A 98 7.62 1.08 16.56
CA PHE A 98 8.00 0.94 17.97
C PHE A 98 8.38 -0.48 18.33
N ILE A 99 7.52 -1.44 17.97
CA ILE A 99 7.74 -2.86 18.20
C ILE A 99 9.03 -3.31 17.50
N LYS A 100 9.20 -3.00 16.21
CA LYS A 100 10.40 -3.35 15.43
C LYS A 100 11.69 -2.78 16.00
N LYS A 101 11.67 -1.55 16.54
CA LYS A 101 12.87 -0.86 17.02
C LYS A 101 13.26 -1.27 18.45
N HIS A 102 12.28 -1.48 19.33
CA HIS A 102 12.53 -1.61 20.77
C HIS A 102 12.37 -3.03 21.30
N LEU A 103 11.63 -3.89 20.60
CA LEU A 103 11.47 -5.28 21.00
C LEU A 103 12.41 -6.16 20.16
N PRO A 104 13.12 -7.13 20.77
CA PRO A 104 13.85 -8.13 20.03
C PRO A 104 12.94 -8.88 19.05
N LYS A 105 13.49 -9.31 17.92
CA LYS A 105 12.78 -10.22 17.00
C LYS A 105 12.28 -11.45 17.75
N ASN A 106 11.08 -11.90 17.40
CA ASN A 106 10.39 -13.02 18.02
C ASN A 106 10.06 -12.81 19.51
N THR A 107 9.92 -11.55 19.96
CA THR A 107 9.28 -11.25 21.26
C THR A 107 7.86 -11.81 21.30
N PHE A 108 7.15 -11.77 20.16
CA PHE A 108 5.86 -12.42 19.98
C PHE A 108 6.00 -13.63 19.04
N ASP A 109 5.36 -14.73 19.42
CA ASP A 109 5.43 -15.98 18.68
C ASP A 109 4.38 -16.09 17.58
N LEU A 110 3.20 -15.51 17.80
CA LEU A 110 2.06 -15.59 16.92
C LEU A 110 1.44 -14.21 16.75
N MET A 111 1.20 -13.83 15.50
CA MET A 111 0.36 -12.70 15.12
C MET A 111 -0.95 -13.25 14.55
N VAL A 112 -2.07 -12.82 15.11
CA VAL A 112 -3.41 -13.13 14.59
C VAL A 112 -3.98 -11.85 13.99
N ILE A 113 -4.46 -11.93 12.75
CA ILE A 113 -5.03 -10.78 12.03
C ILE A 113 -6.46 -11.15 11.68
N ASP A 114 -7.40 -10.44 12.30
CA ASP A 114 -8.80 -10.51 11.97
C ASP A 114 -9.11 -9.62 10.76
N GLU A 115 -10.12 -10.00 9.97
CA GLU A 115 -10.48 -9.39 8.68
C GLU A 115 -9.27 -9.01 7.82
N SER A 116 -8.35 -9.96 7.69
CA SER A 116 -7.07 -9.78 6.99
C SER A 116 -7.19 -9.24 5.56
N HIS A 117 -8.36 -9.34 4.93
CA HIS A 117 -8.62 -8.78 3.62
C HIS A 117 -8.52 -7.25 3.56
N GLU A 118 -8.69 -6.53 4.68
CA GLU A 118 -8.51 -5.07 4.75
C GLU A 118 -7.04 -4.65 4.51
N TYR A 119 -6.09 -5.54 4.83
CA TYR A 119 -4.65 -5.26 4.73
C TYR A 119 -4.09 -5.53 3.33
N LYS A 120 -4.95 -5.81 2.34
CA LYS A 120 -4.53 -6.13 0.97
C LYS A 120 -3.88 -4.98 0.21
N GLY A 121 -4.12 -3.73 0.62
CA GLY A 121 -3.58 -2.55 -0.05
C GLY A 121 -2.05 -2.51 0.02
N GLY A 122 -1.37 -2.51 -1.12
CA GLY A 122 0.10 -2.44 -1.20
C GLY A 122 0.69 -1.15 -0.61
N ALA A 123 0.05 -0.01 -0.86
CA ALA A 123 0.48 1.30 -0.36
C ALA A 123 -0.28 1.76 0.91
N SER A 124 -1.17 0.92 1.47
CA SER A 124 -1.94 1.31 2.65
C SER A 124 -1.07 1.36 3.91
N ALA A 125 -1.27 2.36 4.76
CA ALA A 125 -0.56 2.49 6.04
C ALA A 125 -0.77 1.25 6.94
N GLN A 126 -2.00 0.72 6.97
CA GLN A 126 -2.35 -0.51 7.69
C GLN A 126 -1.59 -1.73 7.14
N GLY A 127 -1.55 -1.91 5.81
CA GLY A 127 -0.81 -3.00 5.19
C GLY A 127 0.71 -2.91 5.43
N GLN A 128 1.28 -1.70 5.45
CA GLN A 128 2.68 -1.49 5.81
C GLN A 128 2.93 -1.85 7.29
N ALA A 129 2.05 -1.41 8.21
CA ALA A 129 2.12 -1.77 9.63
C ALA A 129 2.11 -3.29 9.83
N MET A 130 1.19 -3.98 9.16
CA MET A 130 1.08 -5.44 9.17
C MET A 130 2.38 -6.09 8.70
N GLY A 131 2.96 -5.62 7.59
CA GLY A 131 4.22 -6.16 7.05
C GLY A 131 5.40 -6.02 8.02
N VAL A 132 5.49 -4.87 8.71
CA VAL A 132 6.49 -4.65 9.75
C VAL A 132 6.32 -5.62 10.90
N LEU A 133 5.10 -5.78 11.42
CA LEU A 133 4.80 -6.71 12.52
C LEU A 133 5.03 -8.17 12.12
N ALA A 134 4.62 -8.56 10.91
CA ALA A 134 4.85 -9.89 10.35
C ALA A 134 6.35 -10.25 10.32
N SER A 135 7.24 -9.27 10.12
CA SER A 135 8.69 -9.48 10.14
C SER A 135 9.29 -9.73 11.53
N GLN A 136 8.52 -9.46 12.60
CA GLN A 136 8.95 -9.56 13.99
C GLN A 136 8.43 -10.81 14.71
N VAL A 137 7.58 -11.62 14.07
CA VAL A 137 6.93 -12.79 14.67
C VAL A 137 7.33 -14.10 13.98
N ARG A 138 7.19 -15.21 14.70
CA ARG A 138 7.51 -16.55 14.17
C ARG A 138 6.38 -17.14 13.31
N LYS A 139 5.13 -16.93 13.73
CA LYS A 139 3.93 -17.48 13.08
C LYS A 139 2.90 -16.38 12.87
N ILE A 140 2.15 -16.50 11.78
CA ILE A 140 1.10 -15.55 11.41
C ILE A 140 -0.14 -16.35 11.06
N LEU A 141 -1.29 -15.97 11.61
CA LEU A 141 -2.60 -16.54 11.34
C LEU A 141 -3.49 -15.42 10.78
N LEU A 142 -4.00 -15.64 9.57
CA LEU A 142 -4.95 -14.75 8.92
C LEU A 142 -6.37 -15.30 9.08
N LEU A 143 -7.29 -14.47 9.55
CA LEU A 143 -8.72 -14.75 9.62
C LEU A 143 -9.43 -13.78 8.66
N THR A 144 -10.35 -14.29 7.85
CA THR A 144 -11.20 -13.49 6.96
C THR A 144 -12.36 -14.33 6.45
N GLY A 145 -13.54 -13.73 6.33
CA GLY A 145 -14.67 -14.34 5.64
C GLY A 145 -14.54 -14.29 4.11
N THR A 146 -13.80 -13.32 3.57
CA THR A 146 -13.65 -13.11 2.12
C THR A 146 -12.17 -12.91 1.77
N LEU A 147 -11.56 -13.91 1.14
CA LEU A 147 -10.12 -13.88 0.87
C LEU A 147 -9.75 -13.00 -0.35
N MET A 148 -10.61 -12.94 -1.36
CA MET A 148 -10.31 -12.25 -2.63
C MET A 148 -11.49 -11.37 -3.05
N GLY A 149 -11.19 -10.14 -3.51
CA GLY A 149 -12.16 -9.20 -4.08
C GLY A 149 -12.43 -9.43 -5.58
N GLY A 150 -12.11 -10.64 -6.07
CA GLY A 150 -12.29 -11.03 -7.47
C GLY A 150 -11.06 -10.86 -8.35
N TYR A 151 -10.03 -10.12 -7.93
CA TYR A 151 -8.79 -9.97 -8.71
C TYR A 151 -7.62 -10.71 -8.06
N ALA A 152 -6.70 -11.21 -8.89
CA ALA A 152 -5.56 -11.99 -8.41
C ALA A 152 -4.54 -11.16 -7.59
N ASP A 153 -4.40 -9.87 -7.87
CA ASP A 153 -3.48 -8.98 -7.16
C ASP A 153 -3.99 -8.58 -5.78
N ASP A 154 -5.29 -8.72 -5.51
CA ASP A 154 -5.86 -8.47 -4.19
C ASP A 154 -5.13 -9.29 -3.12
N ILE A 155 -4.77 -10.54 -3.42
CA ILE A 155 -4.13 -11.39 -2.42
C ILE A 155 -2.60 -11.30 -2.44
N PHE A 156 -2.00 -10.76 -3.51
CA PHE A 156 -0.55 -10.76 -3.68
C PHE A 156 0.18 -10.11 -2.50
N PHE A 157 -0.26 -8.93 -2.06
CA PHE A 157 0.42 -8.23 -0.99
C PHE A 157 0.22 -8.90 0.38
N LEU A 158 -0.92 -9.58 0.61
CA LEU A 158 -1.12 -10.40 1.81
C LEU A 158 -0.16 -11.60 1.82
N LEU A 159 -0.08 -12.33 0.70
CA LEU A 159 0.84 -13.45 0.54
C LEU A 159 2.30 -13.01 0.70
N PHE A 160 2.67 -11.85 0.14
CA PHE A 160 4.04 -11.35 0.26
C PHE A 160 4.41 -11.01 1.71
N ARG A 161 3.46 -10.49 2.51
CA ARG A 161 3.69 -10.17 3.92
C ARG A 161 3.79 -11.41 4.81
N VAL A 162 2.98 -12.43 4.53
CA VAL A 162 2.92 -13.65 5.37
C VAL A 162 3.91 -14.73 4.92
N LEU A 163 4.07 -14.91 3.61
CA LEU A 163 4.88 -15.96 2.99
C LEU A 163 6.07 -15.36 2.22
N THR A 164 6.70 -14.30 2.76
CA THR A 164 7.76 -13.54 2.07
C THR A 164 8.85 -14.43 1.48
N LYS A 165 9.38 -15.37 2.27
CA LYS A 165 10.43 -16.29 1.81
C LYS A 165 10.02 -17.06 0.56
N ARG A 166 8.81 -17.60 0.56
CA ARG A 166 8.27 -18.39 -0.55
C ARG A 166 7.99 -17.55 -1.79
N MET A 167 7.43 -16.35 -1.60
CA MET A 167 7.20 -15.44 -2.72
C MET A 167 8.53 -15.05 -3.40
N LEU A 168 9.59 -14.86 -2.62
CA LEU A 168 10.94 -14.61 -3.14
C LEU A 168 11.54 -15.83 -3.87
N GLU A 169 11.28 -17.04 -3.38
CA GLU A 169 11.71 -18.31 -4.00
C GLU A 169 11.00 -18.55 -5.36
N GLU A 170 9.72 -18.20 -5.46
CA GLU A 170 8.95 -18.24 -6.73
C GLU A 170 9.33 -17.10 -7.69
N GLY A 171 10.24 -16.20 -7.29
CA GLY A 171 10.80 -15.15 -8.16
C GLY A 171 10.12 -13.79 -8.07
N TYR A 172 9.12 -13.62 -7.20
CA TYR A 172 8.47 -12.34 -6.96
C TYR A 172 9.35 -11.44 -6.10
N ARG A 173 10.25 -10.68 -6.74
CA ARG A 173 11.25 -9.85 -6.04
C ARG A 173 10.91 -8.37 -6.10
N PRO A 174 11.19 -7.60 -5.03
CA PRO A 174 11.12 -6.14 -5.08
C PRO A 174 12.02 -5.58 -6.17
N GLY A 175 11.57 -4.50 -6.81
CA GLY A 175 12.37 -3.75 -7.77
C GLY A 175 13.55 -3.02 -7.11
N ARG A 176 14.37 -2.35 -7.93
CA ARG A 176 15.55 -1.58 -7.45
C ARG A 176 15.21 -0.48 -6.44
N ASN A 177 13.98 0.01 -6.45
CA ASN A 177 13.45 1.01 -5.53
C ASN A 177 12.70 0.41 -4.32
N GLY A 178 12.75 -0.92 -4.13
CA GLY A 178 12.00 -1.61 -3.08
C GLY A 178 10.50 -1.78 -3.38
N SER A 179 10.00 -1.26 -4.51
CA SER A 179 8.59 -1.41 -4.89
C SER A 179 8.27 -2.85 -5.28
N LEU A 180 7.12 -3.32 -4.82
CA LEU A 180 6.55 -4.62 -5.16
C LEU A 180 5.62 -4.58 -6.38
N ASN A 181 5.42 -3.42 -7.01
CA ASN A 181 4.47 -3.26 -8.11
C ASN A 181 4.82 -4.16 -9.32
N ALA A 182 6.11 -4.28 -9.64
CA ALA A 182 6.57 -5.16 -10.72
C ALA A 182 6.30 -6.64 -10.40
N ALA A 183 6.56 -7.06 -9.16
CA ALA A 183 6.29 -8.41 -8.68
C ALA A 183 4.78 -8.72 -8.65
N ALA A 184 3.95 -7.77 -8.22
CA ALA A 184 2.49 -7.88 -8.25
C ALA A 184 1.98 -8.05 -9.70
N MET A 185 2.53 -7.29 -10.64
CA MET A 185 2.19 -7.42 -12.06
C MET A 185 2.66 -8.76 -12.65
N GLN A 186 3.81 -9.28 -12.23
CA GLN A 186 4.26 -10.61 -12.62
C GLN A 186 3.32 -11.69 -12.05
N PHE A 187 2.94 -11.60 -10.78
CA PHE A 187 1.97 -12.48 -10.15
C PHE A 187 0.62 -12.46 -10.88
N MET A 188 0.16 -11.28 -11.32
CA MET A 188 -1.04 -11.14 -12.16
C MET A 188 -0.91 -11.84 -13.51
N ARG A 189 0.27 -11.86 -14.13
CA ARG A 189 0.50 -12.60 -15.39
C ARG A 189 0.50 -14.10 -15.18
N ASP A 190 1.06 -14.57 -14.06
CA ASP A 190 1.19 -16.00 -13.76
C ASP A 190 -0.11 -16.63 -13.25
N HIS A 191 -0.91 -15.84 -12.52
CA HIS A 191 -2.04 -16.34 -11.73
C HIS A 191 -3.32 -15.52 -11.87
N GLY A 192 -3.31 -14.39 -12.57
CA GLY A 192 -4.49 -13.57 -12.79
C GLY A 192 -5.06 -13.70 -14.19
N VAL A 193 -6.10 -12.89 -14.45
CA VAL A 193 -6.67 -12.72 -15.79
C VAL A 193 -6.33 -11.32 -16.28
N LEU A 194 -5.67 -11.25 -17.43
CA LEU A 194 -5.33 -10.01 -18.11
C LEU A 194 -6.11 -9.93 -19.42
N LYS A 195 -6.81 -8.82 -19.63
CA LYS A 195 -7.51 -8.50 -20.86
C LYS A 195 -6.65 -7.55 -21.69
N GLU A 196 -6.16 -8.04 -22.83
CA GLU A 196 -5.50 -7.21 -23.82
C GLU A 196 -6.53 -6.54 -24.72
N ILE A 197 -6.52 -5.21 -24.75
CA ILE A 197 -7.36 -4.39 -25.59
C ILE A 197 -6.48 -3.90 -26.74
N LEU A 198 -6.73 -4.43 -27.93
CA LEU A 198 -6.08 -4.02 -29.17
C LEU A 198 -6.91 -2.89 -29.79
N SER A 199 -6.31 -1.69 -29.87
CA SER A 199 -6.90 -0.56 -30.58
C SER A 199 -6.12 -0.35 -31.86
N GLU A 200 -6.78 -0.50 -33.01
CA GLU A 200 -6.20 -0.19 -34.31
C GLU A 200 -6.70 1.19 -34.75
N SER A 201 -5.77 2.13 -34.97
CA SER A 201 -6.08 3.39 -35.67
C SER A 201 -5.51 3.31 -37.08
N THR A 202 -6.33 3.67 -38.07
CA THR A 202 -5.90 3.80 -39.47
C THR A 202 -5.87 5.28 -39.82
N ASP A 203 -4.68 5.88 -39.84
CA ASP A 203 -4.51 7.23 -40.37
C ASP A 203 -4.26 7.14 -41.88
N ALA A 204 -5.20 7.67 -42.67
CA ALA A 204 -5.09 7.75 -44.12
C ALA A 204 -4.39 9.05 -44.54
N HIS A 205 -3.06 9.07 -44.55
CA HIS A 205 -2.30 10.12 -45.24
C HIS A 205 -2.18 9.77 -46.74
N LYS A 206 -2.35 10.76 -47.63
CA LYS A 206 -2.38 10.64 -49.10
C LYS A 206 -1.17 9.91 -49.74
N THR A 207 -0.10 9.63 -48.99
CA THR A 207 1.13 9.01 -49.50
C THR A 207 1.69 7.86 -48.64
N ALA A 208 1.05 7.45 -47.54
CA ALA A 208 1.50 6.28 -46.77
C ALA A 208 0.36 5.66 -45.93
N LYS A 209 0.17 4.33 -46.05
CA LYS A 209 -0.66 3.53 -45.14
C LYS A 209 0.18 3.04 -43.98
N GLY A 210 0.17 3.75 -42.85
CA GLY A 210 0.74 3.27 -41.59
C GLY A 210 -0.35 2.68 -40.71
N LYS A 211 -0.30 1.37 -40.43
CA LYS A 211 -1.20 0.72 -39.47
C LYS A 211 -0.61 0.88 -38.06
N ARG A 212 -1.24 1.67 -37.18
CA ARG A 212 -0.79 1.85 -35.80
C ARG A 212 -1.67 1.04 -34.86
N THR A 213 -1.19 -0.14 -34.48
CA THR A 213 -1.84 -0.99 -33.47
C THR A 213 -1.30 -0.63 -32.09
N THR A 214 -2.19 -0.24 -31.17
CA THR A 214 -1.86 0.06 -29.77
C THR A 214 -2.45 -1.02 -28.87
N THR A 215 -1.61 -1.67 -28.07
CA THR A 215 -2.05 -2.71 -27.11
C THR A 215 -2.13 -2.12 -25.70
N ARG A 216 -3.30 -2.16 -25.08
CA ARG A 216 -3.51 -1.80 -23.66
C ARG A 216 -3.88 -3.03 -22.87
N VAL A 217 -3.12 -3.36 -21.82
CA VAL A 217 -3.45 -4.46 -20.92
C VAL A 217 -4.27 -3.93 -19.74
N SER A 218 -5.40 -4.57 -19.45
CA SER A 218 -6.29 -4.27 -18.33
C SER A 218 -6.49 -5.51 -17.45
N LYS A 219 -6.71 -5.34 -16.15
CA LYS A 219 -6.97 -6.43 -15.21
C LYS A 219 -8.42 -6.89 -15.34
N ALA A 220 -8.64 -8.20 -15.33
CA ALA A 220 -9.97 -8.79 -15.33
C ALA A 220 -10.15 -9.65 -14.06
N PRO A 221 -11.41 -9.83 -13.60
CA PRO A 221 -11.67 -10.70 -12.47
C PRO A 221 -11.32 -12.15 -12.81
N GLY A 222 -10.70 -12.84 -11.85
CA GLY A 222 -10.35 -14.24 -11.95
C GLY A 222 -8.98 -14.56 -11.34
N PHE A 223 -8.87 -15.78 -10.84
CA PHE A 223 -7.64 -16.35 -10.29
C PHE A 223 -7.40 -17.72 -10.91
N GLY A 224 -6.24 -17.88 -11.53
CA GLY A 224 -5.86 -19.09 -12.24
C GLY A 224 -5.77 -20.30 -11.31
N PRO A 225 -6.16 -21.50 -11.76
CA PRO A 225 -6.11 -22.72 -10.96
C PRO A 225 -4.71 -23.03 -10.38
N LYS A 226 -3.66 -22.72 -11.14
CA LYS A 226 -2.26 -22.85 -10.68
C LYS A 226 -1.98 -21.98 -9.45
N GLY A 227 -2.52 -20.77 -9.42
CA GLY A 227 -2.41 -19.85 -8.28
C GLY A 227 -3.16 -20.41 -7.06
N VAL A 228 -4.36 -20.95 -7.24
CA VAL A 228 -5.14 -21.58 -6.16
C VAL A 228 -4.35 -22.74 -5.53
N LEU A 229 -3.88 -23.67 -6.36
CA LEU A 229 -3.16 -24.86 -5.92
C LEU A 229 -1.83 -24.51 -5.22
N ARG A 230 -1.11 -23.51 -5.72
CA ARG A 230 0.21 -23.16 -5.17
C ARG A 230 0.13 -22.20 -4.00
N CYS A 231 -0.74 -21.20 -4.05
CA CYS A 231 -0.72 -20.08 -3.10
C CYS A 231 -1.76 -20.20 -1.99
N LEU A 232 -2.89 -20.88 -2.24
CA LEU A 232 -4.02 -20.88 -1.30
C LEU A 232 -4.15 -22.19 -0.54
N LEU A 233 -4.40 -23.29 -1.26
CA LEU A 233 -4.74 -24.59 -0.65
C LEU A 233 -3.74 -25.09 0.40
N PRO A 234 -2.41 -24.91 0.23
CA PRO A 234 -1.46 -25.40 1.23
C PRO A 234 -1.44 -24.59 2.54
N TYR A 235 -2.02 -23.39 2.55
CA TYR A 235 -1.90 -22.42 3.65
C TYR A 235 -3.24 -21.98 4.23
N THR A 236 -4.35 -22.45 3.67
CA THR A 236 -5.69 -21.96 4.00
C THR A 236 -6.59 -23.13 4.35
N VAL A 237 -7.29 -23.01 5.47
CA VAL A 237 -8.39 -23.92 5.83
C VAL A 237 -9.69 -23.24 5.44
N PHE A 238 -10.47 -23.88 4.57
CA PHE A 238 -11.80 -23.41 4.18
C PHE A 238 -12.85 -24.17 4.97
N LEU A 239 -13.64 -23.44 5.75
CA LEU A 239 -14.82 -23.96 6.44
C LEU A 239 -16.05 -23.33 5.81
N LYS A 240 -17.01 -24.15 5.39
CA LYS A 240 -18.32 -23.68 4.94
C LYS A 240 -19.34 -23.94 6.03
N LEU A 241 -20.36 -23.08 6.11
CA LEU A 241 -21.45 -23.27 7.08
C LEU A 241 -22.15 -24.63 6.92
N LYS A 242 -22.24 -25.15 5.69
CA LYS A 242 -22.76 -26.50 5.41
C LYS A 242 -21.94 -27.64 6.02
N ASP A 243 -20.67 -27.39 6.34
CA ASP A 243 -19.76 -28.39 6.93
C ASP A 243 -20.02 -28.56 8.44
N LEU A 244 -20.84 -27.68 9.07
CA LEU A 244 -21.24 -27.77 10.49
C LEU A 244 -22.24 -28.91 10.79
N GLY A 245 -22.83 -29.53 9.76
CA GLY A 245 -23.80 -30.62 9.89
C GLY A 245 -25.25 -30.19 9.65
N SER A 246 -26.10 -31.15 9.27
CA SER A 246 -27.52 -30.92 8.98
C SER A 246 -28.29 -30.57 10.26
N GLY A 247 -29.12 -29.53 10.21
CA GLY A 247 -30.01 -29.13 11.30
C GLY A 247 -29.37 -28.28 12.40
N VAL A 248 -28.10 -27.88 12.25
CA VAL A 248 -27.41 -27.00 13.21
C VAL A 248 -27.78 -25.53 13.00
N LEU A 249 -27.95 -25.11 11.74
CA LEU A 249 -28.25 -23.73 11.38
C LEU A 249 -29.71 -23.57 10.95
N PRO A 250 -30.33 -22.40 11.22
CA PRO A 250 -31.65 -22.09 10.67
C PRO A 250 -31.61 -22.04 9.13
N PRO A 251 -32.76 -22.21 8.46
CA PRO A 251 -32.83 -22.10 7.00
C PRO A 251 -32.47 -20.68 6.54
N TYR A 252 -31.67 -20.59 5.48
CA TYR A 252 -31.34 -19.33 4.81
C TYR A 252 -32.43 -18.98 3.79
N GLN A 253 -32.96 -17.76 3.87
CA GLN A 253 -33.88 -17.19 2.89
C GLN A 253 -33.31 -15.86 2.40
N GLU A 254 -33.34 -15.67 1.08
CA GLU A 254 -32.92 -14.43 0.43
C GLU A 254 -34.11 -13.88 -0.36
N GLU A 255 -34.49 -12.63 -0.07
CA GLU A 255 -35.58 -11.94 -0.74
C GLU A 255 -35.02 -10.74 -1.49
N PHE A 256 -35.22 -10.72 -2.80
CA PHE A 256 -34.91 -9.57 -3.63
C PHE A 256 -36.13 -8.65 -3.72
N ARG A 257 -35.98 -7.39 -3.31
CA ARG A 257 -37.03 -6.37 -3.40
C ARG A 257 -36.59 -5.29 -4.37
N GLU A 258 -37.25 -5.25 -5.52
CA GLU A 258 -37.06 -4.20 -6.50
C GLU A 258 -37.64 -2.88 -5.98
N VAL A 259 -36.90 -1.79 -6.22
CA VAL A 259 -37.34 -0.43 -5.90
C VAL A 259 -37.21 0.38 -7.18
N GLU A 260 -38.30 1.02 -7.60
CA GLU A 260 -38.26 1.91 -8.76
C GLU A 260 -37.42 3.16 -8.44
N MET A 261 -36.57 3.59 -9.38
CA MET A 261 -35.82 4.83 -9.23
C MET A 261 -36.76 6.03 -9.31
N ALA A 262 -36.59 6.98 -8.39
CA ALA A 262 -37.31 8.24 -8.46
C ALA A 262 -36.81 9.08 -9.65
N PRO A 263 -37.63 10.00 -10.22
CA PRO A 263 -37.26 10.78 -11.41
C PRO A 263 -36.04 11.70 -11.28
N VAL A 264 -35.49 11.87 -10.07
CA VAL A 264 -34.34 12.75 -9.78
C VAL A 264 -33.35 11.98 -8.89
N GLN A 265 -32.46 11.22 -9.51
CA GLN A 265 -31.28 10.62 -8.85
C GLN A 265 -30.07 10.73 -9.77
#